data_AF-A0A5K1BXC8-F1
#
_entry.id   AF-A0A5K1BXC8-F1
#
_cell.length_a   1.000
_cell.length_b   1.000
_cell.length_c   1.000
_cell.angle_alpha   90.00
_cell.angle_beta   90.00
_cell.angle_gamma   90.00
#
_symmetry.space_group_name_H-M   'P 1'
#
loop_
_entity.id
_entity.type
_entity.pdbx_description
1 polymer ?
#
loop_
_entity_poly.entity_id
_entity_poly.type
_entity_poly.pdbx_seq_one_letter_code
_entity_poly.pdbx_strand_id
1 'polypeptide(L)'
;EFDIAVADVTILADRSQYVDFTFPYTESGLSLLVAVKDEDKYSAFVFLKPFTTGLWLTTASFFLLIAVVVWLLEHRRNPEFRGQPSQHIGLAFYFAFST
;
A
#
# COMPACT_ATOMS: atom_id res chain seq x y z
N GLU A 1 44.18 33.62 -27.72
CA GLU A 1 44.00 32.52 -28.68
C GLU A 1 44.08 31.23 -27.90
N PHE A 2 43.21 30.26 -28.19
CA PHE A 2 43.14 28.98 -27.49
C PHE A 2 43.09 27.88 -28.54
N ASP A 3 43.90 26.84 -28.37
CA ASP A 3 44.05 25.77 -29.36
C ASP A 3 43.10 24.59 -29.11
N ILE A 4 42.68 24.38 -27.86
CA ILE A 4 41.87 23.23 -27.43
C ILE A 4 40.90 23.65 -26.31
N ALA A 5 39.69 23.11 -26.32
CA ALA A 5 38.71 23.26 -25.24
C ALA A 5 38.15 21.88 -24.82
N VAL A 6 37.93 21.70 -23.50
CA VAL A 6 37.33 20.49 -22.92
C VAL A 6 36.20 20.92 -21.99
N ALA A 7 34.98 20.53 -22.34
CA ALA A 7 33.77 20.82 -21.58
C ALA A 7 32.63 19.85 -21.99
N ASP A 8 31.46 20.03 -21.40
CA ASP A 8 30.22 19.40 -21.88
C ASP A 8 29.78 20.05 -23.21
N VAL A 9 30.33 19.55 -24.31
CA VAL A 9 30.07 20.05 -25.66
C VAL A 9 29.41 18.96 -26.48
N THR A 10 28.16 19.20 -26.86
CA THR A 10 27.46 18.35 -27.81
C THR A 10 28.00 18.58 -29.23
N ILE A 11 28.30 17.48 -29.93
CA ILE A 11 28.76 17.48 -31.33
C ILE A 11 27.54 17.73 -32.23
N LEU A 12 27.49 18.90 -32.88
CA LEU A 12 26.43 19.29 -33.83
C LEU A 12 27.02 19.49 -35.23
N ALA A 13 26.28 19.12 -36.27
CA ALA A 13 26.71 19.25 -37.67
C ALA A 13 27.00 20.71 -38.09
N ASP A 14 26.29 21.67 -37.52
CA ASP A 14 26.52 23.10 -37.75
C ASP A 14 27.87 23.56 -37.14
N ARG A 15 28.21 23.04 -35.95
CA ARG A 15 29.46 23.38 -35.27
C ARG A 15 30.69 22.74 -35.91
N SER A 16 30.54 21.57 -36.53
CA SER A 16 31.64 20.91 -37.27
C SER A 16 32.08 21.66 -38.53
N GLN A 17 31.42 22.75 -38.92
CA GLN A 17 31.89 23.62 -40.01
C GLN A 17 33.01 24.58 -39.57
N TYR A 18 33.15 24.84 -38.27
CA TYR A 18 34.05 25.85 -37.72
C TYR A 18 35.16 25.27 -36.84
N VAL A 19 34.94 24.08 -36.26
CA VAL A 19 35.90 23.39 -35.37
C VAL A 19 35.87 21.88 -35.58
N ASP A 20 37.00 21.23 -35.38
CA ASP A 20 37.12 19.76 -35.43
C ASP A 20 36.87 19.13 -34.06
N PHE A 21 36.17 18.00 -34.04
CA PHE A 21 35.88 17.22 -32.83
C PHE A 21 36.63 15.89 -32.84
N THR A 22 37.02 15.41 -31.66
CA THR A 22 37.53 14.05 -31.47
C THR A 22 36.38 13.06 -31.24
N PHE A 23 36.67 11.76 -31.21
CA PHE A 23 35.66 10.75 -30.88
C PHE A 23 35.04 11.00 -29.50
N PRO A 24 33.70 10.95 -29.37
CA PRO A 24 33.04 11.20 -28.12
C PRO A 24 33.43 10.15 -27.08
N TYR A 25 33.76 10.59 -25.87
CA TYR A 25 34.03 9.69 -24.75
C TYR A 25 32.74 9.24 -24.03
N THR A 26 31.61 9.92 -24.29
CA THR A 26 30.27 9.59 -23.77
C THR A 26 29.23 9.82 -24.87
N GLU A 27 28.25 8.93 -24.96
CA GLU A 27 27.12 9.07 -25.88
C GLU A 27 26.27 10.30 -25.51
N SER A 28 25.91 11.12 -26.50
CA SER A 28 25.01 12.25 -26.30
C SER A 28 23.56 11.77 -26.23
N GLY A 29 22.85 12.11 -25.15
CA GLY A 29 21.44 11.79 -24.97
C GLY A 29 20.64 13.00 -24.46
N LEU A 30 19.39 13.13 -24.90
CA LEU A 30 18.45 14.11 -24.37
C LEU A 30 17.46 13.42 -23.43
N SER A 31 17.41 13.86 -22.18
CA SER A 31 16.40 13.41 -21.21
C SER A 31 15.59 14.59 -20.68
N LEU A 32 14.27 14.41 -20.60
CA LEU A 32 13.38 15.40 -20.00
C LEU A 32 13.20 15.10 -18.50
N LEU A 33 13.50 16.08 -17.65
CA LEU A 33 13.16 16.01 -16.24
C LEU A 33 11.72 16.52 -16.04
N VAL A 34 10.87 15.68 -15.45
CA VAL A 34 9.49 16.04 -15.09
C VAL A 34 9.33 15.94 -13.59
N ALA A 35 8.71 16.94 -12.98
CA ALA A 35 8.39 16.91 -11.55
C ALA A 35 7.42 15.77 -11.26
N VAL A 36 7.74 14.95 -10.26
CA VAL A 36 6.85 13.89 -9.80
C VAL A 36 5.60 14.53 -9.23
N LYS A 37 4.44 14.24 -9.82
CA LYS A 37 3.15 14.56 -9.21
C LYS A 37 2.86 13.50 -8.16
N ASP A 38 2.92 13.89 -6.90
CA ASP A 38 2.36 13.10 -5.80
C ASP A 38 0.83 13.19 -5.89
N GLU A 39 0.18 12.22 -6.54
CA GLU A 39 -1.28 12.23 -6.67
C GLU A 39 -2.02 11.71 -5.43
N ASP A 40 -1.31 11.18 -4.42
CA ASP A 40 -1.97 10.42 -3.35
C ASP A 40 -1.39 10.70 -1.96
N LYS A 41 -1.80 11.78 -1.29
CA LYS A 41 -1.55 11.92 0.15
C LYS A 41 -2.81 12.49 0.79
N TYR A 42 -3.35 11.78 1.79
CA TYR A 42 -4.60 12.03 2.53
C TYR A 42 -5.89 11.37 1.98
N SER A 43 -5.85 10.08 1.66
CA SER A 43 -7.10 9.29 1.67
C SER A 43 -7.35 8.74 3.07
N ALA A 44 -8.56 8.93 3.62
CA ALA A 44 -8.95 8.37 4.91
C ALA A 44 -8.85 6.83 4.95
N PHE A 45 -8.77 6.19 3.78
CA PHE A 45 -8.71 4.75 3.59
C PHE A 45 -7.28 4.18 3.59
N VAL A 46 -6.24 5.00 3.84
CA VAL A 46 -4.86 4.52 3.99
C VAL A 46 -4.74 3.47 5.09
N PHE A 47 -5.53 3.59 6.16
CA PHE A 47 -5.56 2.60 7.25
C PHE A 47 -6.09 1.23 6.80
N LEU A 48 -6.96 1.19 5.78
CA LEU A 48 -7.52 -0.04 5.23
C LEU A 48 -6.63 -0.67 4.14
N LYS A 49 -5.64 0.07 3.63
CA LYS A 49 -4.66 -0.40 2.64
C LYS A 49 -3.90 -1.68 3.04
N PRO A 50 -3.45 -1.88 4.30
CA PRO A 50 -2.83 -3.14 4.71
C PRO A 50 -3.82 -4.29 4.91
N PHE A 51 -5.13 -4.03 4.93
CA PHE A 51 -6.14 -5.05 5.19
C PHE A 51 -6.47 -5.83 3.92
N THR A 52 -5.63 -6.83 3.63
CA THR A 52 -5.78 -7.73 2.48
C THR A 52 -7.05 -8.57 2.59
N THR A 53 -7.54 -9.10 1.46
CA THR A 53 -8.69 -10.03 1.41
C THR A 53 -8.49 -11.26 2.29
N GLY A 54 -7.23 -11.74 2.40
CA GLY A 54 -6.86 -12.81 3.33
C GLY A 54 -7.14 -12.44 4.79
N LEU A 55 -6.77 -11.23 5.22
CA LEU A 55 -7.00 -10.75 6.58
C LEU A 55 -8.48 -10.57 6.92
N TRP A 56 -9.31 -10.17 5.95
CA TRP A 56 -10.77 -10.16 6.10
C TRP A 56 -11.33 -11.56 6.34
N LEU A 57 -10.92 -12.53 5.52
CA LEU A 57 -11.37 -13.91 5.66
C LEU A 57 -10.91 -14.54 6.98
N THR A 58 -9.66 -14.31 7.39
CA THR A 58 -9.16 -14.82 8.68
C THR A 58 -9.92 -14.20 9.85
N THR A 59 -10.14 -12.88 9.84
CA THR A 59 -10.88 -12.19 10.91
C THR A 59 -12.31 -12.72 11.03
N ALA A 60 -13.00 -12.87 9.89
CA ALA A 60 -14.34 -13.46 9.86
C ALA A 60 -14.34 -14.91 10.37
N SER A 61 -13.35 -15.72 9.98
CA SER A 61 -13.18 -17.10 10.46
C SER A 61 -12.98 -17.16 11.97
N PHE A 62 -12.15 -16.28 12.54
CA PHE A 62 -11.93 -16.21 13.99
C PHE A 62 -13.20 -15.81 14.74
N PHE A 63 -13.96 -14.85 14.21
CA PHE A 63 -15.26 -14.46 14.79
C PHE A 63 -16.23 -15.64 14.86
N LEU A 64 -16.36 -16.41 13.77
CA LEU A 64 -17.21 -17.60 13.73
C LEU A 64 -16.72 -18.68 14.71
N LEU A 65 -15.42 -18.93 14.78
CA LEU A 65 -14.85 -19.89 15.73
C LEU A 65 -15.15 -19.52 17.18
N ILE A 66 -14.95 -18.25 17.55
CA ILE A 66 -15.25 -17.76 18.90
C ILE A 66 -16.74 -17.92 19.20
N ALA A 67 -17.62 -17.56 18.26
CA ALA A 67 -19.07 -17.72 18.43
C ALA A 67 -19.46 -19.18 18.68
N VAL A 68 -18.88 -20.14 17.94
CA VAL A 68 -19.14 -21.58 18.14
C VAL A 68 -18.61 -22.06 19.49
N VAL A 69 -17.42 -21.62 19.90
CA VAL A 69 -16.83 -21.99 21.20
C VAL A 69 -17.68 -21.49 22.36
N VAL A 70 -18.09 -20.21 22.31
CA VAL A 70 -18.96 -19.61 23.32
C VAL A 70 -20.30 -20.35 23.36
N TRP A 71 -20.91 -20.57 22.19
CA TRP A 71 -22.15 -21.34 22.10
C TRP A 71 -22.02 -22.73 22.73
N LEU A 72 -20.94 -23.46 22.45
CA LEU A 72 -20.74 -24.81 22.97
C LEU A 72 -20.54 -24.83 24.49
N LEU A 73 -19.77 -23.88 25.03
CA LEU A 73 -19.54 -23.76 26.49
C LEU A 73 -20.81 -23.39 27.24
N GLU A 74 -21.57 -22.43 26.71
CA GLU A 74 -22.76 -21.91 27.35
C GLU A 74 -23.93 -22.90 27.24
N HIS A 75 -24.06 -23.57 26.08
CA HIS A 75 -25.06 -24.62 25.86
C HIS A 75 -24.86 -25.84 26.78
N ARG A 76 -23.61 -26.17 27.14
CA ARG A 76 -23.33 -27.29 28.05
C ARG A 76 -23.63 -26.98 29.52
N ARG A 77 -23.44 -25.72 29.95
CA ARG A 77 -23.44 -25.37 31.38
C ARG A 77 -24.71 -24.66 31.85
N ASN A 78 -25.44 -23.98 30.97
CA ASN A 78 -26.55 -23.12 31.37
C ASN A 78 -27.89 -23.56 30.74
N PRO A 79 -28.82 -24.19 31.50
CA PRO A 79 -30.11 -24.65 30.97
C PRO A 79 -31.05 -23.51 30.58
N GLU A 80 -30.86 -22.30 31.10
CA GLU A 80 -31.56 -21.06 30.71
C GLU A 80 -31.23 -20.62 29.27
N PHE A 81 -30.04 -20.99 28.77
CA PHE A 81 -29.59 -20.68 27.40
C PHE A 81 -30.00 -21.75 26.36
N ARG A 82 -30.90 -22.68 26.72
CA ARG A 82 -31.54 -23.60 25.76
C ARG A 82 -32.64 -22.93 24.92
N GLY A 83 -32.98 -21.67 25.19
CA GLY A 83 -33.87 -20.83 24.39
C GLY A 83 -33.27 -20.39 23.05
N GLN A 84 -33.97 -19.52 22.33
CA GLN A 84 -33.62 -19.11 20.96
C GLN A 84 -32.27 -18.34 20.94
N PRO A 85 -31.21 -18.87 20.31
CA PRO A 85 -29.85 -18.32 20.43
C PRO A 85 -29.69 -16.90 19.87
N SER A 86 -30.59 -16.44 19.01
CA SER A 86 -30.62 -15.08 18.47
C SER A 86 -30.90 -14.00 19.52
N GLN A 87 -31.60 -14.31 20.62
CA GLN A 87 -31.98 -13.32 21.63
C GLN A 87 -30.85 -13.00 22.62
N HIS A 88 -29.92 -13.94 22.83
CA HIS A 88 -28.87 -13.80 23.85
C HIS A 88 -27.56 -13.20 23.33
N ILE A 89 -27.35 -13.21 22.01
CA ILE A 89 -26.14 -12.65 21.39
C ILE A 89 -25.99 -11.16 21.71
N GLY A 90 -27.09 -10.38 21.66
CA GLY A 90 -27.06 -8.96 22.00
C GLY A 90 -26.68 -8.69 23.46
N LEU A 91 -27.08 -9.56 24.39
CA LEU A 91 -26.74 -9.45 25.81
C LEU A 91 -25.26 -9.79 26.06
N ALA A 92 -24.72 -10.80 25.36
CA ALA A 92 -23.31 -11.16 25.42
C ALA A 92 -22.41 -10.03 24.88
N PHE A 93 -22.80 -9.41 23.76
CA PHE A 93 -22.12 -8.21 23.24
C PHE A 93 -22.18 -7.04 24.21
N TYR A 94 -23.32 -6.82 24.87
CA TYR A 94 -23.47 -5.78 25.88
C TYR A 94 -22.54 -6.00 27.09
N PHE A 95 -22.47 -7.23 27.62
CA PHE A 95 -21.55 -7.58 28.72
C PHE A 95 -20.07 -7.42 28.35
N ALA A 96 -19.69 -7.80 27.13
CA ALA A 96 -18.32 -7.66 26.64
C ALA A 96 -17.88 -6.20 26.46
N PHE A 97 -18.82 -5.27 26.27
CA PHE A 97 -18.54 -3.84 26.11
C PHE A 97 -18.68 -3.04 27.41
N SER A 98 -19.35 -3.60 28.43
CA SER A 98 -19.52 -2.96 29.75
C SER A 98 -18.49 -3.39 30.79
N THR A 99 -17.60 -4.33 30.47
CA THR A 99 -16.46 -4.76 31.31
C THR A 99 -15.18 -4.18 30.73
#